data_AF-A0A2T7DVL9-F1
#
_entry.id   AF-A0A2T7DVL9-F1
#
_cell.length_a   1.000
_cell.length_b   1.000
_cell.length_c   1.000
_cell.angle_alpha   90.00
_cell.angle_beta   90.00
_cell.angle_gamma   90.00
#
_symmetry.space_group_name_H-M   'P 1'
#
loop_
_entity.id
_entity.type
_entity.pdbx_description
1 polymer ?
#
loop_
_entity_poly.entity_id
_entity_poly.type
_entity_poly.pdbx_seq_one_letter_code
_entity_poly.pdbx_strand_id
1 'polypeptide(L)'
;MFGFTTTVRGGGVPPTFKIFCKADENFCLTVRDGDAVLAPADFNDEHQHWYKDKRFGTFVKDEEGQHAFSLINKATNLAVRHFGGPFHPVKLVRFDLDSFDSTLMWTLSNNLGKDGFGFIRTLNDISLKLAAFHGDHGVTVKLSDSCNGDNHHWKILPWRDEAYMVGEHSMRLYCKADERFSVTVSNGTVCLAPTNPDDERQHWVEDTRYGDTIKDQRGYPAFALINRATGEAIKKTSKESPVKLVPYDPHYLDPSVLWSKSADMIHDFHYIRPIDHTYLNFDICGKGHGGVQDGTKVMLSIWCKGDSQYWRMVPWHNQPGQDCKGGRIHIEG
;
A
#
# COMPACT_ATOMS: atom_id res chain seq x y z
N MET A 1 13.22 -49.97 -15.02
CA MET A 1 13.95 -49.59 -13.79
C MET A 1 14.86 -48.44 -14.14
N PHE A 2 14.44 -47.21 -13.87
CA PHE A 2 15.29 -46.02 -13.63
C PHE A 2 14.38 -45.00 -12.95
N GLY A 3 14.65 -44.75 -11.67
CA GLY A 3 13.92 -43.76 -10.87
C GLY A 3 14.45 -42.36 -11.16
N PHE A 4 13.55 -41.38 -11.10
CA PHE A 4 13.90 -39.99 -10.88
C PHE A 4 13.03 -39.45 -9.75
N THR A 5 13.60 -39.52 -8.54
CA THR A 5 13.32 -38.55 -7.49
C THR A 5 13.80 -37.20 -7.97
N THR A 6 12.88 -36.29 -8.30
CA THR A 6 13.20 -34.87 -8.45
C THR A 6 12.47 -34.10 -7.37
N THR A 7 13.11 -34.00 -6.22
CA THR A 7 12.79 -33.03 -5.19
C THR A 7 13.16 -31.65 -5.72
N VAL A 8 12.19 -30.91 -6.27
CA VAL A 8 12.36 -29.46 -6.46
C VAL A 8 11.80 -28.77 -5.22
N ARG A 9 12.64 -28.64 -4.19
CA ARG A 9 12.45 -27.62 -3.15
C ARG A 9 12.86 -26.26 -3.75
N GLY A 10 11.94 -25.63 -4.48
CA GLY A 10 11.98 -24.20 -4.76
C GLY A 10 11.17 -23.47 -3.69
N GLY A 11 11.77 -23.26 -2.51
CA GLY A 11 11.14 -22.57 -1.39
C GLY A 11 11.12 -21.06 -1.56
N GLY A 12 10.35 -20.56 -2.53
CA GLY A 12 9.99 -19.14 -2.59
C GLY A 12 8.77 -18.88 -1.70
N VAL A 13 8.83 -17.86 -0.84
CA VAL A 13 7.66 -17.40 -0.08
C VAL A 13 6.59 -16.93 -1.08
N PRO A 14 5.32 -17.39 -0.98
CA PRO A 14 4.26 -16.93 -1.87
C PRO A 14 4.12 -15.40 -1.79
N PRO A 15 3.98 -14.68 -2.92
CA PRO A 15 3.78 -13.24 -2.87
C PRO A 15 2.49 -12.94 -2.10
N THR A 16 2.60 -12.09 -1.09
CA THR A 16 1.48 -11.71 -0.24
C THR A 16 0.72 -10.50 -0.81
N PHE A 17 -0.40 -10.14 -0.20
CA PHE A 17 -1.20 -8.95 -0.47
C PHE A 17 -1.99 -8.52 0.76
N LYS A 18 -2.47 -7.28 0.74
CA LYS A 18 -3.50 -6.76 1.65
C LYS A 18 -4.83 -6.61 0.90
N ILE A 19 -5.94 -6.69 1.63
CA ILE A 19 -7.29 -6.62 1.06
C ILE A 19 -8.05 -5.48 1.73
N PHE A 20 -8.34 -4.42 0.99
CA PHE A 20 -8.97 -3.20 1.50
C PHE A 20 -10.45 -3.17 1.18
N CYS A 21 -11.26 -2.67 2.11
CA CYS A 21 -12.69 -2.50 1.92
C CYS A 21 -13.00 -1.12 1.31
N LYS A 22 -13.87 -1.05 0.30
CA LYS A 22 -14.23 0.24 -0.31
C LYS A 22 -15.00 1.16 0.64
N ALA A 23 -15.72 0.59 1.62
CA ALA A 23 -16.45 1.38 2.61
C ALA A 23 -15.52 2.27 3.46
N ASP A 24 -14.26 1.84 3.66
CA ASP A 24 -13.18 2.65 4.23
C ASP A 24 -11.83 2.08 3.81
N GLU A 25 -11.16 2.74 2.87
CA GLU A 25 -9.88 2.29 2.30
C GLU A 25 -8.71 2.35 3.30
N ASN A 26 -8.91 2.93 4.50
CA ASN A 26 -7.92 2.89 5.58
C ASN A 26 -7.96 1.57 6.36
N PHE A 27 -8.95 0.70 6.11
CA PHE A 27 -9.12 -0.56 6.82
C PHE A 27 -8.93 -1.76 5.88
N CYS A 28 -8.28 -2.80 6.39
CA CYS A 28 -7.99 -4.01 5.64
C CYS A 28 -8.37 -5.29 6.39
N LEU A 29 -8.59 -6.35 5.61
CA LEU A 29 -8.91 -7.67 6.11
C LEU A 29 -7.76 -8.18 6.98
N THR A 30 -8.09 -8.55 8.21
CA THR A 30 -7.12 -8.86 9.25
C THR A 30 -7.59 -10.05 10.08
N VAL A 31 -6.66 -10.87 10.56
CA VAL A 31 -6.95 -11.92 11.56
C VAL A 31 -6.75 -11.36 12.96
N ARG A 32 -7.79 -11.45 13.80
CA ARG A 32 -7.75 -11.10 15.24
C ARG A 32 -8.54 -12.14 16.02
N ASP A 33 -7.96 -12.63 17.10
CA ASP A 33 -8.62 -13.57 18.02
C ASP A 33 -9.25 -14.81 17.34
N GLY A 34 -8.71 -15.22 16.19
CA GLY A 34 -9.22 -16.35 15.39
C GLY A 34 -10.34 -16.00 14.40
N ASP A 35 -10.74 -14.74 14.30
CA ASP A 35 -11.77 -14.24 13.40
C ASP A 35 -11.19 -13.35 12.28
N ALA A 36 -11.94 -13.27 11.17
CA ALA A 36 -11.66 -12.33 10.08
C ALA A 36 -12.44 -11.03 10.32
N VAL A 37 -11.70 -9.93 10.49
CA VAL A 37 -12.23 -8.60 10.83
C VAL A 37 -11.64 -7.52 9.91
N LEU A 38 -12.13 -6.28 10.00
CA LEU A 38 -11.40 -5.12 9.50
C LEU A 38 -10.68 -4.39 10.63
N ALA A 39 -9.43 -4.05 10.39
CA ALA A 39 -8.62 -3.21 11.27
C ALA A 39 -7.93 -2.11 10.45
N PRO A 40 -7.53 -0.98 11.08
CA PRO A 40 -6.74 0.04 10.41
C PRO A 40 -5.49 -0.58 9.78
N ALA A 41 -5.17 -0.15 8.57
CA ALA A 41 -4.02 -0.64 7.85
C ALA A 41 -2.73 -0.31 8.62
N ASP A 42 -2.01 -1.36 8.97
CA ASP A 42 -0.72 -1.32 9.66
C ASP A 42 0.25 -2.19 8.87
N PHE A 43 1.23 -1.55 8.25
CA PHE A 43 2.22 -2.21 7.41
C PHE A 43 3.03 -3.30 8.11
N ASN A 44 3.24 -3.20 9.43
CA ASN A 44 4.05 -4.15 10.18
C ASN A 44 3.24 -5.38 10.62
N ASP A 45 1.91 -5.29 10.56
CA ASP A 45 1.06 -6.36 11.06
C ASP A 45 0.92 -7.50 10.05
N GLU A 46 1.67 -8.57 10.28
CA GLU A 46 1.63 -9.78 9.46
C GLU A 46 0.25 -10.46 9.40
N HIS A 47 -0.64 -10.20 10.37
CA HIS A 47 -2.01 -10.70 10.33
C HIS A 47 -2.88 -9.98 9.31
N GLN A 48 -2.42 -8.89 8.71
CA GLN A 48 -3.05 -8.22 7.56
C GLN A 48 -2.56 -8.78 6.22
N HIS A 49 -1.56 -9.67 6.23
CA HIS A 49 -0.96 -10.19 5.01
C HIS A 49 -1.60 -11.52 4.62
N TRP A 50 -1.95 -11.63 3.35
CA TRP A 50 -2.65 -12.78 2.77
C TRP A 50 -1.93 -13.29 1.54
N TYR A 51 -2.10 -14.56 1.20
CA TYR A 51 -1.67 -15.11 -0.08
C TYR A 51 -2.78 -15.99 -0.68
N LYS A 52 -2.68 -16.26 -1.99
CA LYS A 52 -3.60 -17.15 -2.71
C LYS A 52 -2.91 -18.47 -2.98
N ASP A 53 -3.52 -19.57 -2.56
CA ASP A 53 -3.20 -20.88 -3.12
C ASP A 53 -4.06 -21.11 -4.36
N LYS A 54 -3.39 -21.32 -5.51
CA LYS A 54 -4.04 -21.44 -6.82
C LYS A 54 -3.84 -22.82 -7.47
N ARG A 55 -3.34 -23.80 -6.72
CA ARG A 55 -2.99 -25.13 -7.25
C ARG A 55 -4.19 -25.82 -7.91
N PHE A 56 -5.37 -25.67 -7.33
CA PHE A 56 -6.62 -26.17 -7.91
C PHE A 56 -7.24 -25.22 -8.95
N GLY A 57 -6.86 -23.94 -8.93
CA GLY A 57 -7.44 -22.89 -9.78
C GLY A 57 -7.25 -23.11 -11.28
N THR A 58 -6.27 -23.91 -11.70
CA THR A 58 -6.07 -24.24 -13.12
C THR A 58 -7.22 -25.06 -13.72
N PHE A 59 -7.92 -25.87 -12.91
CA PHE A 59 -8.99 -26.77 -13.37
C PHE A 59 -10.31 -26.59 -12.60
N VAL A 60 -10.31 -25.82 -11.51
CA VAL A 60 -11.51 -25.44 -10.75
C VAL A 60 -11.86 -24.00 -11.09
N LYS A 61 -13.07 -23.81 -11.62
CA LYS A 61 -13.63 -22.51 -12.02
C LYS A 61 -15.05 -22.35 -11.48
N ASP A 62 -15.48 -21.11 -11.28
CA ASP A 62 -16.90 -20.83 -11.03
C ASP A 62 -17.74 -20.89 -12.32
N GLU A 63 -19.05 -20.66 -12.19
CA GLU A 63 -20.00 -20.67 -13.31
C GLU A 63 -19.73 -19.60 -14.38
N GLU A 64 -19.00 -18.52 -14.04
CA GLU A 64 -18.55 -17.50 -14.98
C GLU A 64 -17.16 -17.81 -15.56
N GLY A 65 -16.59 -18.98 -15.26
CA GLY A 65 -15.29 -19.42 -15.73
C GLY A 65 -14.09 -18.80 -14.99
N GLN A 66 -14.30 -18.15 -13.84
CA GLN A 66 -13.23 -17.55 -13.05
C GLN A 66 -12.44 -18.60 -12.29
N HIS A 67 -11.12 -18.50 -12.35
CA HIS A 67 -10.20 -19.41 -11.69
C HIS A 67 -10.30 -19.31 -10.17
N ALA A 68 -10.50 -20.45 -9.52
CA ALA A 68 -10.65 -20.52 -8.08
C ALA A 68 -9.31 -20.41 -7.32
N PHE A 69 -9.37 -19.96 -6.07
CA PHE A 69 -8.23 -19.91 -5.17
C PHE A 69 -8.68 -20.09 -3.72
N SER A 70 -7.78 -20.57 -2.87
CA SER A 70 -7.93 -20.44 -1.42
C SER A 70 -7.25 -19.16 -0.94
N LEU A 71 -7.86 -18.49 0.03
CA LEU A 71 -7.37 -17.25 0.62
C LEU A 71 -6.80 -17.54 2.01
N ILE A 72 -5.50 -17.39 2.20
CA ILE A 72 -4.80 -17.81 3.41
C ILE A 72 -4.06 -16.64 4.05
N ASN A 73 -4.17 -16.52 5.36
CA ASN A 73 -3.44 -15.53 6.12
C ASN A 73 -1.97 -15.97 6.33
N LYS A 74 -1.02 -15.06 6.09
CA LYS A 74 0.43 -15.32 6.19
C LYS A 74 0.83 -15.70 7.63
N ALA A 75 0.43 -14.89 8.61
CA ALA A 75 0.88 -15.05 10.00
C ALA A 75 0.33 -16.33 10.66
N THR A 76 -0.93 -16.67 10.39
CA THR A 76 -1.64 -17.74 11.09
C THR A 76 -1.76 -19.04 10.30
N ASN A 77 -1.47 -19.02 9.00
CA ASN A 77 -1.74 -20.11 8.07
C ASN A 77 -3.20 -20.62 8.10
N LEU A 78 -4.13 -19.73 8.46
CA LEU A 78 -5.56 -20.02 8.44
C LEU A 78 -6.16 -19.58 7.10
N ALA A 79 -6.94 -20.46 6.49
CA ALA A 79 -7.70 -20.19 5.29
C ALA A 79 -9.11 -19.68 5.63
N VAL A 80 -9.60 -18.75 4.81
CA VAL A 80 -10.97 -18.27 4.89
C VAL A 80 -11.91 -19.33 4.33
N ARG A 81 -12.80 -19.84 5.17
CA ARG A 81 -13.83 -20.81 4.83
C ARG A 81 -15.20 -20.16 4.77
N HIS A 82 -15.91 -20.36 3.67
CA HIS A 82 -17.33 -20.05 3.58
C HIS A 82 -18.18 -21.20 4.12
N PHE A 83 -19.32 -20.88 4.73
CA PHE A 83 -20.26 -21.86 5.25
C PHE A 83 -21.65 -21.23 5.38
N GLY A 84 -22.70 -22.03 5.18
CA GLY A 84 -24.07 -21.57 5.33
C GLY A 84 -24.50 -20.70 4.15
N GLY A 85 -25.29 -19.66 4.43
CA GLY A 85 -25.84 -18.75 3.43
C GLY A 85 -25.58 -17.28 3.76
N PRO A 86 -26.42 -16.35 3.26
CA PRO A 86 -26.29 -14.93 3.56
C PRO A 86 -26.18 -14.64 5.06
N PHE A 87 -25.39 -13.63 5.41
CA PHE A 87 -25.12 -13.14 6.76
C PHE A 87 -24.43 -14.13 7.71
N HIS A 88 -24.02 -15.31 7.24
CA HIS A 88 -23.18 -16.20 8.02
C HIS A 88 -21.74 -15.67 8.07
N PRO A 89 -21.09 -15.67 9.24
CA PRO A 89 -19.69 -15.28 9.35
C PRO A 89 -18.80 -16.29 8.61
N VAL A 90 -17.74 -15.79 7.97
CA VAL A 90 -16.67 -16.67 7.49
C VAL A 90 -15.91 -17.25 8.68
N LYS A 91 -15.38 -18.45 8.52
CA LYS A 91 -14.56 -19.10 9.56
C LYS A 91 -13.12 -19.17 9.09
N LEU A 92 -12.19 -19.02 10.01
CA LEU A 92 -10.79 -19.30 9.78
C LEU A 92 -10.49 -20.75 10.21
N VAL A 93 -9.92 -21.54 9.32
CA VAL A 93 -9.55 -22.93 9.59
C VAL A 93 -8.13 -23.21 9.14
N ARG A 94 -7.47 -24.19 9.74
CA ARG A 94 -6.11 -24.60 9.32
C ARG A 94 -6.11 -24.97 7.85
N PHE A 95 -5.20 -24.37 7.10
CA PHE A 95 -5.02 -24.69 5.70
C PHE A 95 -4.20 -25.98 5.56
N ASP A 96 -4.77 -26.97 4.88
CA ASP A 96 -4.09 -28.21 4.52
C ASP A 96 -3.78 -28.18 3.03
N LEU A 97 -2.48 -28.25 2.70
CA LEU A 97 -2.00 -28.20 1.33
C LEU A 97 -2.39 -29.46 0.53
N ASP A 98 -2.62 -30.60 1.19
CA ASP A 98 -2.78 -31.90 0.51
C ASP A 98 -4.25 -32.27 0.27
N SER A 99 -5.19 -31.45 0.76
CA SER A 99 -6.63 -31.71 0.63
C SER A 99 -7.33 -30.67 -0.25
N PHE A 100 -8.35 -31.12 -0.98
CA PHE A 100 -9.28 -30.23 -1.67
C PHE A 100 -10.55 -30.05 -0.81
N ASP A 101 -10.87 -28.81 -0.49
CA ASP A 101 -12.10 -28.43 0.19
C ASP A 101 -12.75 -27.26 -0.56
N SER A 102 -13.90 -27.51 -1.20
CA SER A 102 -14.62 -26.48 -1.96
C SER A 102 -15.12 -25.33 -1.08
N THR A 103 -15.26 -25.55 0.23
CA THR A 103 -15.63 -24.50 1.20
C THR A 103 -14.50 -23.49 1.48
N LEU A 104 -13.27 -23.81 1.05
CA LEU A 104 -12.12 -22.90 1.10
C LEU A 104 -11.88 -22.17 -0.23
N MET A 105 -12.71 -22.41 -1.23
CA MET A 105 -12.50 -21.91 -2.58
C MET A 105 -13.33 -20.66 -2.86
N TRP A 106 -12.63 -19.65 -3.37
CA TRP A 106 -13.14 -18.33 -3.71
C TRP A 106 -12.79 -17.97 -5.16
N THR A 107 -13.56 -17.08 -5.76
CA THR A 107 -13.25 -16.47 -7.06
C THR A 107 -13.27 -14.95 -6.98
N LEU A 108 -12.67 -14.29 -7.97
CA LEU A 108 -12.78 -12.84 -8.15
C LEU A 108 -13.75 -12.55 -9.30
N SER A 109 -14.58 -11.52 -9.14
CA SER A 109 -15.39 -11.03 -10.27
C SER A 109 -14.52 -10.43 -11.37
N ASN A 110 -14.88 -10.67 -12.64
CA ASN A 110 -14.19 -10.10 -13.82
C ASN A 110 -14.15 -8.56 -13.85
N ASN A 111 -15.19 -7.92 -13.32
CA ASN A 111 -15.33 -6.47 -13.35
C ASN A 111 -14.71 -5.85 -12.10
N LEU A 112 -13.38 -5.66 -12.12
CA LEU A 112 -12.80 -4.61 -11.30
C LEU A 112 -13.36 -3.29 -11.85
N GLY A 113 -14.07 -2.51 -11.03
CA GLY A 113 -14.52 -1.19 -11.44
C GLY A 113 -13.36 -0.33 -11.93
N LYS A 114 -13.63 0.83 -12.55
CA LYS A 114 -12.57 1.78 -12.94
C LYS A 114 -11.68 2.23 -11.75
N ASP A 115 -12.13 1.97 -10.52
CA ASP A 115 -11.48 2.27 -9.24
C ASP A 115 -10.63 1.11 -8.68
N GLY A 116 -10.60 -0.05 -9.34
CA GLY A 116 -9.80 -1.21 -8.94
C GLY A 116 -10.43 -2.10 -7.85
N PHE A 117 -11.72 -1.91 -7.55
CA PHE A 117 -12.45 -2.73 -6.60
C PHE A 117 -13.29 -3.81 -7.29
N GLY A 118 -13.39 -4.99 -6.68
CA GLY A 118 -14.23 -6.08 -7.14
C GLY A 118 -14.76 -6.95 -6.01
N PHE A 119 -15.41 -8.05 -6.37
CA PHE A 119 -16.00 -8.98 -5.42
C PHE A 119 -15.11 -10.21 -5.20
N ILE A 120 -15.02 -10.65 -3.95
CA ILE A 120 -14.52 -11.98 -3.58
C ILE A 120 -15.75 -12.85 -3.34
N ARG A 121 -15.92 -13.90 -4.14
CA ARG A 121 -17.16 -14.69 -4.21
C ARG A 121 -16.91 -16.14 -3.84
N THR A 122 -17.92 -16.83 -3.32
CA THR A 122 -17.78 -18.27 -3.09
C THR A 122 -17.72 -19.01 -4.42
N LEU A 123 -16.99 -20.13 -4.48
CA LEU A 123 -16.90 -20.93 -5.70
C LEU A 123 -18.25 -21.54 -6.12
N ASN A 124 -19.03 -22.01 -5.16
CA ASN A 124 -20.22 -22.82 -5.42
C ASN A 124 -21.49 -21.98 -5.64
N ASP A 125 -21.48 -20.73 -5.18
CA ASP A 125 -22.57 -19.78 -5.34
C ASP A 125 -21.99 -18.36 -5.46
N ILE A 126 -21.88 -17.87 -6.69
CA ILE A 126 -21.28 -16.55 -6.96
C ILE A 126 -22.17 -15.39 -6.52
N SER A 127 -23.43 -15.65 -6.16
CA SER A 127 -24.29 -14.63 -5.56
C SER A 127 -23.81 -14.27 -4.15
N LEU A 128 -23.21 -15.24 -3.45
CA LEU A 128 -22.62 -15.07 -2.12
C LEU A 128 -21.20 -14.51 -2.19
N LYS A 129 -21.02 -13.35 -1.56
CA LYS A 129 -19.78 -12.57 -1.60
C LYS A 129 -19.28 -12.28 -0.20
N LEU A 130 -17.98 -12.12 -0.06
CA LEU A 130 -17.36 -11.61 1.15
C LEU A 130 -17.80 -10.16 1.37
N ALA A 131 -18.23 -9.83 2.58
CA ALA A 131 -18.69 -8.49 2.92
C ALA A 131 -18.38 -8.11 4.37
N ALA A 132 -18.06 -6.84 4.57
CA ALA A 132 -17.83 -6.27 5.88
C ALA A 132 -19.14 -5.76 6.51
N PHE A 133 -19.37 -6.06 7.78
CA PHE A 133 -20.55 -5.61 8.52
C PHE A 133 -20.15 -5.05 9.87
N HIS A 134 -20.67 -3.86 10.20
CA HIS A 134 -20.59 -3.32 11.55
C HIS A 134 -21.38 -4.20 12.51
N GLY A 135 -20.75 -4.60 13.60
CA GLY A 135 -21.39 -5.19 14.77
C GLY A 135 -20.97 -4.47 16.05
N ASP A 136 -21.49 -4.92 17.17
CA ASP A 136 -21.30 -4.28 18.49
C ASP A 136 -19.84 -4.25 18.96
N HIS A 137 -19.00 -5.14 18.42
CA HIS A 137 -17.59 -5.31 18.79
C HIS A 137 -16.63 -4.97 17.64
N GLY A 138 -17.08 -4.20 16.65
CA GLY A 138 -16.29 -3.81 15.48
C GLY A 138 -16.80 -4.43 14.19
N VAL A 139 -15.98 -4.36 13.14
CA VAL A 139 -16.37 -4.81 11.80
C VAL A 139 -15.99 -6.27 11.60
N THR A 140 -17.02 -7.10 11.38
CA THR A 140 -16.89 -8.54 11.11
C THR A 140 -17.09 -8.85 9.64
N VAL A 141 -16.53 -9.96 9.18
CA VAL A 141 -16.64 -10.38 7.78
C VAL A 141 -17.60 -11.55 7.64
N LYS A 142 -18.58 -11.41 6.75
CA LYS A 142 -19.69 -12.37 6.55
C LYS A 142 -19.94 -12.58 5.06
N LEU A 143 -20.73 -13.60 4.75
CA LEU A 143 -21.31 -13.79 3.42
C LEU A 143 -22.48 -12.82 3.20
N SER A 144 -22.66 -12.38 1.97
CA SER A 144 -23.80 -11.55 1.56
C SER A 144 -24.18 -11.86 0.13
N ASP A 145 -25.48 -11.98 -0.12
CA ASP A 145 -26.10 -12.07 -1.45
C ASP A 145 -26.34 -10.69 -2.09
N SER A 146 -26.46 -9.63 -1.28
CA SER A 146 -26.56 -8.25 -1.75
C SER A 146 -25.36 -7.83 -2.62
N CYS A 147 -25.62 -6.97 -3.60
CA CYS A 147 -24.63 -6.27 -4.40
C CYS A 147 -24.59 -4.76 -4.10
N ASN A 148 -25.41 -4.31 -3.14
CA ASN A 148 -25.58 -2.90 -2.83
C ASN A 148 -24.70 -2.52 -1.64
N GLY A 149 -23.80 -1.56 -1.85
CA GLY A 149 -22.94 -1.00 -0.82
C GLY A 149 -21.45 -1.17 -1.10
N ASP A 150 -20.65 -0.24 -0.60
CA ASP A 150 -19.19 -0.27 -0.72
C ASP A 150 -18.56 -1.35 0.19
N ASN A 151 -19.33 -1.92 1.12
CA ASN A 151 -18.85 -2.92 2.08
C ASN A 151 -18.64 -4.33 1.49
N HIS A 152 -19.06 -4.56 0.24
CA HIS A 152 -18.84 -5.81 -0.52
C HIS A 152 -17.68 -5.72 -1.52
N HIS A 153 -17.12 -4.52 -1.67
CA HIS A 153 -16.14 -4.20 -2.69
C HIS A 153 -14.74 -4.22 -2.07
N TRP A 154 -13.86 -5.01 -2.68
CA TRP A 154 -12.52 -5.28 -2.18
C TRP A 154 -11.47 -4.89 -3.20
N LYS A 155 -10.43 -4.22 -2.74
CA LYS A 155 -9.22 -3.94 -3.51
C LYS A 155 -8.10 -4.81 -2.95
N ILE A 156 -7.53 -5.67 -3.80
CA ILE A 156 -6.42 -6.57 -3.43
C ILE A 156 -5.14 -5.95 -3.95
N LEU A 157 -4.26 -5.56 -3.05
CA LEU A 157 -3.00 -4.90 -3.40
C LEU A 157 -1.81 -5.79 -3.08
N PRO A 158 -0.94 -6.07 -4.06
CA PRO A 158 0.29 -6.82 -3.83
C PRO A 158 1.05 -6.27 -2.63
N TRP A 159 1.43 -7.17 -1.75
CA TRP A 159 2.25 -6.92 -0.58
C TRP A 159 3.52 -7.73 -0.76
N ARG A 160 4.61 -7.08 -1.12
CA ARG A 160 5.90 -7.74 -1.23
C ARG A 160 6.86 -7.22 -0.17
N ASP A 161 7.57 -8.15 0.46
CA ASP A 161 8.84 -7.90 1.16
C ASP A 161 9.92 -7.32 0.21
N GLU A 162 9.70 -7.27 -1.10
CA GLU A 162 10.60 -6.56 -2.04
C GLU A 162 10.49 -5.03 -1.93
N ALA A 163 9.39 -4.50 -1.36
CA ALA A 163 9.37 -3.13 -0.85
C ALA A 163 10.25 -2.96 0.41
N TYR A 164 10.87 -4.04 0.91
CA TYR A 164 11.71 -4.08 2.11
C TYR A 164 13.20 -4.38 1.86
N MET A 165 13.68 -4.41 0.61
CA MET A 165 15.07 -3.96 0.38
C MET A 165 15.18 -2.42 0.52
N VAL A 166 14.06 -1.73 0.75
CA VAL A 166 13.97 -0.27 0.94
C VAL A 166 14.14 0.14 2.41
N GLY A 167 14.46 -0.80 3.31
CA GLY A 167 15.01 -0.42 4.62
C GLY A 167 16.25 0.48 4.50
N GLU A 168 17.06 0.28 3.46
CA GLU A 168 18.23 1.12 3.15
C GLU A 168 17.90 2.35 2.29
N HIS A 169 16.73 2.39 1.63
CA HIS A 169 16.37 3.42 0.64
C HIS A 169 15.17 4.30 1.02
N SER A 170 14.60 4.15 2.22
CA SER A 170 13.59 5.09 2.70
C SER A 170 14.22 6.47 2.94
N MET A 171 13.42 7.52 2.82
CA MET A 171 13.89 8.90 2.90
C MET A 171 12.88 9.79 3.62
N ARG A 172 13.33 10.94 4.10
CA ARG A 172 12.46 12.04 4.53
C ARG A 172 12.47 13.15 3.49
N LEU A 173 11.32 13.82 3.37
CA LEU A 173 11.18 15.01 2.54
C LEU A 173 11.11 16.23 3.46
N TYR A 174 12.01 17.18 3.25
CA TYR A 174 12.08 18.45 3.95
C TYR A 174 11.75 19.58 3.01
N CYS A 175 10.95 20.55 3.46
CA CYS A 175 10.75 21.79 2.72
C CYS A 175 11.83 22.80 3.10
N LYS A 176 12.41 23.49 2.11
CA LYS A 176 13.42 24.55 2.35
C LYS A 176 12.90 25.68 3.23
N ALA A 177 11.59 25.93 3.22
CA ALA A 177 10.97 26.94 4.07
C ALA A 177 11.18 26.68 5.57
N ASP A 178 11.23 25.41 6.01
CA ASP A 178 11.57 25.03 7.38
C ASP A 178 11.90 23.53 7.49
N GLU A 179 13.18 23.19 7.61
CA GLU A 179 13.65 21.80 7.67
C GLU A 179 13.47 21.15 9.06
N ARG A 180 12.92 21.88 10.04
CA ARG A 180 12.50 21.29 11.34
C ARG A 180 11.23 20.46 11.19
N PHE A 181 10.53 20.60 10.07
CA PHE A 181 9.36 19.82 9.72
C PHE A 181 9.69 18.91 8.54
N SER A 182 9.08 17.71 8.53
CA SER A 182 9.16 16.80 7.41
C SER A 182 7.77 16.37 6.96
N VAL A 183 7.69 15.91 5.71
CA VAL A 183 6.43 15.45 5.13
C VAL A 183 5.98 14.18 5.83
N THR A 184 4.73 14.16 6.30
CA THR A 184 4.08 13.02 6.95
C THR A 184 2.69 12.76 6.37
N VAL A 185 2.14 11.58 6.67
CA VAL A 185 0.72 11.28 6.49
C VAL A 185 0.00 11.39 7.83
N SER A 186 -0.91 12.36 7.94
CA SER A 186 -1.75 12.56 9.12
C SER A 186 -3.22 12.68 8.70
N ASN A 187 -4.09 11.86 9.30
CA ASN A 187 -5.53 11.82 9.00
C ASN A 187 -5.85 11.79 7.49
N GLY A 188 -5.18 10.90 6.75
CA GLY A 188 -5.35 10.73 5.29
C GLY A 188 -4.87 11.92 4.45
N THR A 189 -4.12 12.86 5.03
CA THR A 189 -3.59 14.04 4.33
C THR A 189 -2.06 14.04 4.34
N VAL A 190 -1.45 14.52 3.24
CA VAL A 190 -0.02 14.80 3.18
C VAL A 190 0.24 16.20 3.72
N CYS A 191 0.98 16.31 4.81
CA CYS A 191 1.29 17.57 5.47
C CYS A 191 2.70 17.59 6.07
N LEU A 192 3.11 18.73 6.59
CA LEU A 192 4.32 18.89 7.38
C LEU A 192 4.01 18.71 8.87
N ALA A 193 4.87 17.97 9.57
CA ALA A 193 4.86 17.82 11.02
C ALA A 193 6.29 17.93 11.56
N PRO A 194 6.50 18.29 12.84
CA PRO A 194 7.82 18.30 13.45
C PRO A 194 8.55 16.99 13.21
N THR A 195 9.81 17.08 12.78
CA THR A 195 10.60 15.89 12.42
C THR A 195 10.77 14.99 13.64
N ASN A 196 10.29 13.75 13.53
CA ASN A 196 10.42 12.70 14.51
C ASN A 196 11.10 11.50 13.84
N PRO A 197 12.34 11.13 14.23
CA PRO A 197 13.04 9.98 13.69
C PRO A 197 12.21 8.69 13.79
N ASP A 198 11.46 8.51 14.86
CA ASP A 198 10.76 7.25 15.10
C ASP A 198 9.37 7.19 14.44
N ASP A 199 8.91 8.27 13.79
CA ASP A 199 7.63 8.31 13.09
C ASP A 199 7.74 7.75 11.67
N GLU A 200 7.33 6.50 11.49
CA GLU A 200 7.35 5.82 10.20
C GLU A 200 6.42 6.45 9.15
N ARG A 201 5.44 7.27 9.57
CA ARG A 201 4.60 8.06 8.65
C ARG A 201 5.37 9.23 8.05
N GLN A 202 6.53 9.60 8.60
CA GLN A 202 7.46 10.56 7.98
C GLN A 202 8.41 9.91 6.97
N HIS A 203 8.36 8.58 6.82
CA HIS A 203 9.28 7.86 5.94
C HIS A 203 8.59 7.63 4.60
N TRP A 204 9.32 7.94 3.52
CA TRP A 204 8.86 7.81 2.16
C TRP A 204 9.77 6.88 1.37
N VAL A 205 9.20 6.23 0.38
CA VAL A 205 9.88 5.37 -0.58
C VAL A 205 9.73 6.01 -1.95
N GLU A 206 10.86 6.18 -2.63
CA GLU A 206 10.88 6.57 -4.04
C GLU A 206 10.90 5.30 -4.90
N ASP A 207 9.87 5.09 -5.68
CA ASP A 207 9.77 3.98 -6.62
C ASP A 207 10.06 4.46 -8.04
N THR A 208 11.22 4.08 -8.55
CA THR A 208 11.76 4.53 -9.83
C THR A 208 11.56 3.53 -10.95
N ARG A 209 10.77 2.45 -10.77
CA ARG A 209 10.64 1.36 -11.77
C ARG A 209 10.23 1.84 -13.16
N TYR A 210 9.49 2.95 -13.25
CA TYR A 210 9.06 3.53 -14.52
C TYR A 210 10.00 4.62 -15.07
N GLY A 211 11.05 5.00 -14.33
CA GLY A 211 11.92 6.15 -14.65
C GLY A 211 12.74 5.98 -15.93
N ASP A 212 13.06 4.74 -16.31
CA ASP A 212 13.81 4.46 -17.54
C ASP A 212 12.96 4.65 -18.80
N THR A 213 11.64 4.45 -18.68
CA THR A 213 10.71 4.46 -19.82
C THR A 213 9.83 5.71 -19.86
N ILE A 214 9.55 6.31 -18.71
CA ILE A 214 8.69 7.49 -18.57
C ILE A 214 9.52 8.66 -18.05
N LYS A 215 9.48 9.76 -18.80
CA LYS A 215 10.17 11.00 -18.47
C LYS A 215 9.20 12.17 -18.62
N ASP A 216 9.43 13.24 -17.87
CA ASP A 216 8.68 14.47 -18.07
C ASP A 216 9.10 15.19 -19.37
N GLN A 217 8.41 16.30 -19.67
CA GLN A 217 8.69 17.14 -20.85
C GLN A 217 10.11 17.71 -20.91
N ARG A 218 10.85 17.70 -19.80
CA ARG A 218 12.24 18.15 -19.70
C ARG A 218 13.24 16.98 -19.64
N GLY A 219 12.77 15.74 -19.78
CA GLY A 219 13.59 14.54 -19.81
C GLY A 219 13.94 13.95 -18.44
N TYR A 220 13.33 14.42 -17.35
CA TYR A 220 13.58 13.87 -16.01
C TYR A 220 12.77 12.60 -15.77
N PRO A 221 13.38 11.54 -15.19
CA PRO A 221 12.73 10.25 -15.00
C PRO A 221 11.55 10.33 -14.03
N ALA A 222 10.55 9.49 -14.28
CA ALA A 222 9.40 9.32 -13.41
C ALA A 222 9.74 8.53 -12.14
N PHE A 223 9.09 8.89 -11.04
CA PHE A 223 9.01 8.08 -9.83
C PHE A 223 7.65 8.23 -9.15
N ALA A 224 7.31 7.28 -8.28
CA ALA A 224 6.22 7.43 -7.31
C ALA A 224 6.79 7.68 -5.90
N LEU A 225 6.08 8.46 -5.08
CA LEU A 225 6.40 8.67 -3.67
C LEU A 225 5.37 7.94 -2.82
N ILE A 226 5.81 6.89 -2.12
CA ILE A 226 4.97 6.02 -1.33
C ILE A 226 5.27 6.24 0.15
N ASN A 227 4.25 6.44 0.95
CA ASN A 227 4.42 6.50 2.40
C ASN A 227 4.73 5.09 2.93
N ARG A 228 5.81 4.95 3.71
CA ARG A 228 6.24 3.65 4.24
C ARG A 228 5.19 3.04 5.18
N ALA A 229 4.56 3.87 6.00
CA ALA A 229 3.62 3.39 7.01
C ALA A 229 2.25 3.02 6.43
N THR A 230 1.75 3.76 5.42
CA THR A 230 0.41 3.51 4.87
C THR A 230 0.42 2.69 3.58
N GLY A 231 1.53 2.64 2.85
CA GLY A 231 1.60 2.01 1.52
C GLY A 231 0.87 2.82 0.44
N GLU A 232 0.47 4.05 0.73
CA GLU A 232 -0.21 4.93 -0.20
C GLU A 232 0.79 5.83 -0.94
N ALA A 233 0.55 6.05 -2.23
CA ALA A 233 1.31 6.98 -3.03
C ALA A 233 0.68 8.38 -3.04
N ILE A 234 1.52 9.41 -3.13
CA ILE A 234 1.05 10.77 -3.37
C ILE A 234 0.46 10.86 -4.78
N LYS A 235 -0.81 11.22 -4.85
CA LYS A 235 -1.58 11.44 -6.08
C LYS A 235 -1.75 12.93 -6.37
N LYS A 236 -1.51 13.29 -7.63
CA LYS A 236 -1.71 14.66 -8.11
C LYS A 236 -3.18 15.08 -8.07
N THR A 237 -3.39 16.35 -7.83
CA THR A 237 -4.69 17.02 -7.80
C THR A 237 -4.72 18.21 -8.76
N SER A 238 -5.82 18.95 -8.78
CA SER A 238 -5.92 20.21 -9.50
C SER A 238 -5.00 21.27 -8.90
N LYS A 239 -4.67 22.28 -9.70
CA LYS A 239 -3.92 23.47 -9.25
C LYS A 239 -4.57 24.11 -8.01
N GLU A 240 -3.72 24.60 -7.10
CA GLU A 240 -4.07 25.18 -5.79
C GLU A 240 -4.86 24.24 -4.87
N SER A 241 -4.70 22.92 -5.04
CA SER A 241 -5.34 21.92 -4.19
C SER A 241 -4.30 21.10 -3.44
N PRO A 242 -4.58 20.68 -2.19
CA PRO A 242 -3.77 19.68 -1.51
C PRO A 242 -3.60 18.43 -2.36
N VAL A 243 -2.45 17.77 -2.29
CA VAL A 243 -2.28 16.44 -2.89
C VAL A 243 -3.13 15.41 -2.14
N LYS A 244 -3.42 14.29 -2.78
CA LYS A 244 -4.17 13.18 -2.17
C LYS A 244 -3.27 11.97 -1.98
N LEU A 245 -3.73 11.02 -1.18
CA LEU A 245 -3.17 9.68 -1.09
C LEU A 245 -4.07 8.70 -1.81
N VAL A 246 -3.47 7.72 -2.44
CA VAL A 246 -4.17 6.53 -2.96
C VAL A 246 -3.33 5.30 -2.68
N PRO A 247 -3.94 4.14 -2.42
CA PRO A 247 -3.19 2.90 -2.30
C PRO A 247 -2.32 2.64 -3.54
N TYR A 248 -1.04 2.31 -3.33
CA TYR A 248 -0.10 2.10 -4.43
C TYR A 248 -0.10 0.63 -4.89
N ASP A 249 -0.25 0.40 -6.20
CA ASP A 249 -0.04 -0.91 -6.83
C ASP A 249 1.16 -0.86 -7.79
N PRO A 250 2.28 -1.54 -7.49
CA PRO A 250 3.44 -1.54 -8.36
C PRO A 250 3.23 -2.29 -9.70
N HIS A 251 2.14 -3.05 -9.84
CA HIS A 251 1.81 -3.80 -11.06
C HIS A 251 0.78 -3.05 -11.93
N TYR A 252 0.23 -1.94 -11.44
CA TYR A 252 -0.69 -1.10 -12.18
C TYR A 252 -0.13 0.32 -12.31
N LEU A 253 0.17 0.71 -13.55
CA LEU A 253 0.64 2.05 -13.84
C LEU A 253 -0.53 3.05 -13.71
N ASP A 254 -0.57 3.79 -12.60
CA ASP A 254 -1.39 5.00 -12.45
C ASP A 254 -0.54 6.25 -12.72
N PRO A 255 -0.68 6.92 -13.90
CA PRO A 255 0.08 8.13 -14.21
C PRO A 255 -0.21 9.33 -13.29
N SER A 256 -1.26 9.26 -12.46
CA SER A 256 -1.59 10.32 -11.51
C SER A 256 -0.73 10.32 -10.24
N VAL A 257 0.01 9.25 -9.99
CA VAL A 257 0.96 9.15 -8.86
C VAL A 257 2.41 9.31 -9.29
N LEU A 258 2.64 9.62 -10.57
CA LEU A 258 3.97 9.81 -11.12
C LEU A 258 4.43 11.27 -11.05
N TRP A 259 5.62 11.41 -10.51
CA TRP A 259 6.32 12.66 -10.27
C TRP A 259 7.65 12.66 -11.00
N SER A 260 8.22 13.84 -11.21
CA SER A 260 9.63 14.02 -11.54
C SER A 260 10.24 15.05 -10.59
N LYS A 261 11.56 15.02 -10.46
CA LYS A 261 12.32 16.00 -9.69
C LYS A 261 13.37 16.65 -10.59
N SER A 262 13.68 17.90 -10.31
CA SER A 262 14.74 18.61 -11.00
C SER A 262 16.11 17.99 -10.76
N ALA A 263 17.08 18.33 -11.61
CA ALA A 263 18.48 18.15 -11.26
C ALA A 263 18.80 18.84 -9.93
N ASP A 264 19.78 18.31 -9.23
CA ASP A 264 20.28 18.82 -7.95
C ASP A 264 20.58 20.32 -8.11
N MET A 265 19.95 21.11 -7.25
CA MET A 265 20.25 22.53 -7.13
C MET A 265 21.21 22.74 -5.96
N ILE A 266 21.36 23.99 -5.54
CA ILE A 266 22.18 24.37 -4.39
C ILE A 266 21.63 23.65 -3.13
N HIS A 267 22.49 22.94 -2.40
CA HIS A 267 22.20 22.21 -1.16
C HIS A 267 21.19 21.06 -1.28
N ASP A 268 21.23 20.27 -2.37
CA ASP A 268 20.42 19.05 -2.56
C ASP A 268 18.90 19.29 -2.54
N PHE A 269 18.48 20.52 -2.85
CA PHE A 269 17.08 20.86 -3.02
C PHE A 269 16.65 20.66 -4.46
N HIS A 270 15.43 20.16 -4.60
CA HIS A 270 14.76 19.92 -5.87
C HIS A 270 13.36 20.51 -5.85
N TYR A 271 12.80 20.79 -7.01
CA TYR A 271 11.35 20.92 -7.14
C TYR A 271 10.78 19.59 -7.62
N ILE A 272 9.69 19.16 -6.99
CA ILE A 272 8.97 17.94 -7.31
C ILE A 272 7.68 18.33 -8.02
N ARG A 273 7.39 17.69 -9.16
CA ARG A 273 6.30 18.08 -10.05
C ARG A 273 5.62 16.89 -10.70
N PRO A 274 4.33 17.00 -11.07
CA PRO A 274 3.66 15.93 -11.80
C PRO A 274 4.38 15.63 -13.11
N ILE A 275 4.45 14.35 -13.50
CA ILE A 275 5.18 13.90 -14.69
C ILE A 275 4.67 14.56 -16.00
N ASP A 276 3.37 14.91 -16.04
CA ASP A 276 2.69 15.45 -17.22
C ASP A 276 2.38 16.96 -17.15
N HIS A 277 2.58 17.62 -16.00
CA HIS A 277 2.29 19.05 -15.79
C HIS A 277 3.49 19.76 -15.14
N THR A 278 4.55 19.96 -15.91
CA THR A 278 5.84 20.46 -15.41
C THR A 278 5.85 21.91 -14.90
N TYR A 279 4.74 22.64 -15.05
CA TYR A 279 4.53 23.99 -14.54
C TYR A 279 3.95 24.02 -13.11
N LEU A 280 3.47 22.89 -12.59
CA LEU A 280 3.02 22.72 -11.21
C LEU A 280 4.11 22.07 -10.36
N ASN A 281 4.16 22.38 -9.08
CA ASN A 281 5.12 21.81 -8.14
C ASN A 281 4.46 21.56 -6.78
N PHE A 282 5.04 20.65 -6.00
CA PHE A 282 4.78 20.56 -4.58
C PHE A 282 5.05 21.91 -3.91
N ASP A 283 4.09 22.36 -3.11
CA ASP A 283 4.11 23.65 -2.43
C ASP A 283 3.42 23.54 -1.07
N ILE A 284 3.89 24.27 -0.07
CA ILE A 284 3.26 24.37 1.25
C ILE A 284 2.58 25.72 1.49
N CYS A 285 2.45 26.56 0.45
CA CYS A 285 1.90 27.91 0.54
C CYS A 285 0.42 27.92 1.00
N GLY A 286 0.22 27.86 2.31
CA GLY A 286 -1.04 28.23 2.95
C GLY A 286 -1.25 29.73 2.80
N LYS A 287 -2.47 30.14 2.44
CA LYS A 287 -2.83 31.56 2.41
C LYS A 287 -2.71 32.16 3.82
N GLY A 288 -1.59 32.79 4.13
CA GLY A 288 -1.39 33.51 5.39
C GLY A 288 0.08 33.57 5.81
N HIS A 289 0.52 34.75 6.26
CA HIS A 289 1.89 35.14 6.59
C HIS A 289 2.52 34.41 7.81
N GLY A 290 2.15 33.16 8.09
CA GLY A 290 2.40 32.47 9.36
C GLY A 290 3.56 31.46 9.40
N GLY A 291 4.30 31.29 8.30
CA GLY A 291 5.38 30.30 8.22
C GLY A 291 4.89 28.84 8.25
N VAL A 292 5.82 27.90 8.35
CA VAL A 292 5.52 26.46 8.44
C VAL A 292 5.01 26.12 9.83
N GLN A 293 3.91 25.38 9.90
CA GLN A 293 3.30 24.89 11.15
C GLN A 293 2.95 23.41 11.04
N ASP A 294 2.77 22.75 12.18
CA ASP A 294 2.28 21.37 12.21
C ASP A 294 0.91 21.27 11.51
N GLY A 295 0.76 20.29 10.62
CA GLY A 295 -0.41 20.10 9.78
C GLY A 295 -0.44 20.95 8.50
N THR A 296 0.61 21.73 8.19
CA THR A 296 0.68 22.50 6.93
C THR A 296 0.61 21.56 5.73
N LYS A 297 -0.44 21.65 4.92
CA LYS A 297 -0.69 20.71 3.82
C LYS A 297 0.29 20.91 2.67
N VAL A 298 0.68 19.80 2.05
CA VAL A 298 1.37 19.82 0.75
C VAL A 298 0.33 19.93 -0.35
N MET A 299 0.54 20.87 -1.26
CA MET A 299 -0.37 21.26 -2.33
C MET A 299 0.34 21.25 -3.68
N LEU A 300 -0.43 21.36 -4.76
CA LEU A 300 0.11 21.67 -6.08
C LEU A 300 -0.14 23.13 -6.44
N SER A 301 0.92 23.89 -6.67
CA SER A 301 0.81 25.28 -7.12
C SER A 301 1.73 25.56 -8.31
N ILE A 302 1.51 26.69 -8.97
CA ILE A 302 2.39 27.14 -10.07
C ILE A 302 3.75 27.53 -9.52
N TRP A 303 4.79 27.24 -10.30
CA TRP A 303 6.15 27.68 -10.01
C TRP A 303 6.25 29.18 -9.68
N CYS A 304 6.62 29.50 -8.45
CA CYS A 304 6.80 30.86 -7.94
C CYS A 304 8.23 31.14 -7.47
N LYS A 305 9.13 30.12 -7.52
CA LYS A 305 10.52 30.18 -7.04
C LYS A 305 10.66 30.50 -5.55
N GLY A 306 9.61 30.33 -4.75
CA GLY A 306 9.67 30.51 -3.31
C GLY A 306 10.27 29.28 -2.60
N ASP A 307 10.85 29.49 -1.41
CA ASP A 307 11.41 28.41 -0.58
C ASP A 307 10.38 27.32 -0.24
N SER A 308 9.09 27.63 -0.29
CA SER A 308 7.98 26.69 -0.09
C SER A 308 7.86 25.59 -1.16
N GLN A 309 8.57 25.72 -2.29
CA GLN A 309 8.51 24.79 -3.43
C GLN A 309 9.79 23.97 -3.61
N TYR A 310 10.77 24.14 -2.72
CA TYR A 310 12.03 23.39 -2.72
C TYR A 310 12.00 22.30 -1.67
N TRP A 311 12.40 21.10 -2.09
CA TRP A 311 12.29 19.87 -1.34
C TRP A 311 13.62 19.15 -1.32
N ARG A 312 14.09 18.76 -0.13
CA ARG A 312 15.28 17.94 0.06
C ARG A 312 14.85 16.53 0.45
N MET A 313 15.32 15.55 -0.31
CA MET A 313 15.03 14.12 -0.10
C MET A 313 16.24 13.50 0.56
N VAL A 314 16.18 13.24 1.87
CA VAL A 314 17.33 12.76 2.65
C VAL A 314 17.15 11.28 2.97
N PRO A 315 18.03 10.39 2.49
CA PRO A 315 18.02 8.99 2.86
C PRO A 315 18.04 8.80 4.38
N TRP A 316 17.33 7.77 4.85
CA TRP A 316 17.19 7.44 6.26
C TRP A 316 18.53 7.37 7.01
N HIS A 317 19.51 6.71 6.40
CA HIS A 317 20.83 6.48 6.98
C HIS A 317 21.72 7.73 7.03
N ASN A 318 21.33 8.83 6.37
CA ASN A 318 22.10 10.08 6.29
C ASN A 318 21.42 11.24 7.03
N GLN A 319 20.54 10.95 8.00
CA GLN A 319 19.82 11.96 8.76
C GLN A 319 20.76 12.72 9.71
N PRO A 320 20.74 14.07 9.71
CA PRO A 320 21.54 14.86 10.65
C PRO A 320 21.10 14.55 12.08
N GLY A 321 22.02 13.97 12.87
CA GLY A 321 21.79 13.60 14.28
C GLY A 321 21.93 12.11 14.63
N GLN A 322 22.20 11.23 13.66
CA GLN A 322 22.42 9.79 13.93
C GLN A 322 23.88 9.38 14.24
N ASP A 323 24.85 10.30 14.17
CA ASP A 323 26.23 10.06 14.60
C ASP A 323 26.39 10.07 16.13
N CYS A 324 25.70 9.18 16.86
CA CYS A 324 25.89 9.04 18.31
C CYS A 324 25.40 7.69 18.89
N LYS A 325 25.65 6.55 18.23
CA LYS A 325 25.71 5.24 18.92
C LYS A 325 26.86 4.40 18.37
N GLY A 326 28.05 4.68 18.91
CA GLY A 326 29.30 4.02 18.54
C GLY A 326 29.29 2.52 18.84
N GLY A 327 29.61 1.73 17.80
CA GLY A 327 30.18 0.41 17.97
C GLY A 327 31.62 0.54 18.48
N ARG A 328 31.82 0.47 19.79
CA ARG A 328 33.14 0.14 20.36
C ARG A 328 33.35 -1.36 20.16
N ILE A 329 34.19 -1.70 19.20
CA ILE A 329 34.77 -3.05 19.09
C ILE A 329 35.82 -3.14 20.20
N HIS A 330 35.55 -3.92 21.24
CA HIS A 330 36.57 -4.33 22.19
C HIS A 330 37.36 -5.48 21.54
N ILE A 331 38.61 -5.20 21.23
CA ILE A 331 39.60 -6.23 20.90
C ILE A 331 40.37 -6.46 22.19
N GLU A 332 40.11 -7.57 22.88
CA GLU A 332 41.04 -8.07 23.89
C GLU A 332 42.04 -9.02 23.21
N GLY A 333 43.31 -8.82 23.56
CA GLY A 333 44.41 -9.72 23.24
C GLY A 333 44.80 -10.59 24.43
#